data_AF-A0A843H2T2-F1
#
_entry.id   AF-A0A843H2T2-F1
#
_cell.length_a   1.000
_cell.length_b   1.000
_cell.length_c   1.000
_cell.angle_alpha   90.00
_cell.angle_beta   90.00
_cell.angle_gamma   90.00
#
_symmetry.space_group_name_H-M   'P 1'
#
loop_
_entity.id
_entity.type
_entity.pdbx_description
1 polymer ?
#
loop_
_entity_poly.entity_id
_entity_poly.type
_entity_poly.pdbx_seq_one_letter_code
_entity_poly.pdbx_strand_id
1 'polypeptide(L)'
;MVEDFFKEVKVSDEDYTPLESEYIWDGCSVLELEEFIEYCKNTSFIDYDGYGYYSNSKEISEDYNEPEELKVWPSEICDGKINYNYKYVHWYNR
;
A
#
# COMPACT_ATOMS: atom_id res chain seq x y z
N MET A 1 -24.06 -5.04 33.84
CA MET A 1 -24.44 -4.01 32.86
C MET A 1 -23.12 -3.52 32.30
N VAL A 2 -22.76 -3.95 31.09
CA VAL A 2 -21.44 -3.66 30.49
C VAL A 2 -21.59 -2.34 29.76
N GLU A 3 -20.87 -1.31 30.20
CA GLU A 3 -20.86 -0.01 29.55
C GLU A 3 -19.93 -0.07 28.33
N ASP A 4 -20.49 0.12 27.15
CA ASP A 4 -19.81 0.21 25.87
C ASP A 4 -18.83 1.39 25.87
N PHE A 5 -17.53 1.08 25.81
CA PHE A 5 -16.45 2.05 25.63
C PHE A 5 -16.09 2.15 24.15
N PHE A 6 -16.90 2.86 23.35
CA PHE A 6 -16.46 3.32 22.05
C PHE A 6 -15.75 4.66 22.21
N LYS A 7 -14.42 4.62 22.20
CA LYS A 7 -13.57 5.81 22.14
C LYS A 7 -13.50 6.25 20.68
N GLU A 8 -14.23 7.30 20.33
CA GLU A 8 -14.19 7.95 19.02
C GLU A 8 -12.77 8.50 18.81
N VAL A 9 -11.98 7.82 17.97
CA VAL A 9 -10.68 8.31 17.54
C VAL A 9 -10.94 9.31 16.43
N LYS A 10 -10.92 10.60 16.78
CA LYS A 10 -10.83 11.67 15.80
C LYS A 10 -9.42 11.65 15.23
N VAL A 11 -9.25 11.04 14.06
CA VAL A 11 -8.06 11.22 13.24
C VAL A 11 -8.15 12.64 12.66
N SER A 12 -7.27 13.52 13.12
CA SER A 12 -7.08 14.85 12.54
C SER A 12 -6.37 14.72 11.20
N ASP A 13 -6.87 15.40 10.17
CA ASP A 13 -6.31 15.45 8.80
C ASP A 13 -4.88 16.06 8.71
N GLU A 14 -4.17 16.22 9.83
CA GLU A 14 -2.89 16.93 9.91
C GLU A 14 -1.66 16.02 10.01
N ASP A 15 -1.84 14.68 10.06
CA ASP A 15 -0.73 13.72 10.09
C ASP A 15 -0.49 13.04 8.73
N TYR A 16 -0.94 13.64 7.62
CA TYR A 16 -0.48 13.23 6.29
C TYR A 16 0.91 13.82 6.08
N THR A 17 1.95 13.11 6.50
CA THR A 17 3.29 13.34 5.98
C THR A 17 3.27 12.92 4.51
N PRO A 18 3.40 13.85 3.54
CA PRO A 18 3.66 13.46 2.18
C PRO A 18 4.94 12.61 2.21
N LEU A 19 4.90 11.44 1.57
CA LEU A 19 6.09 10.63 1.31
C LEU A 19 7.08 11.49 0.50
N GLU A 20 7.88 12.30 1.19
CA GLU A 20 8.93 13.10 0.58
C GLU A 20 10.05 12.15 0.15
N SER A 21 10.04 11.85 -1.16
CA SER A 21 11.18 11.51 -2.04
C SER A 21 12.05 10.34 -1.58
N GLU A 22 12.20 9.28 -2.36
CA GLU A 22 12.93 9.29 -3.63
C GLU A 22 12.36 8.22 -4.57
N TYR A 23 12.24 8.55 -5.86
CA TYR A 23 11.70 7.72 -6.96
C TYR A 23 10.18 7.62 -7.08
N ILE A 24 9.50 8.77 -7.15
CA ILE A 24 8.19 8.86 -7.80
C ILE A 24 8.45 8.90 -9.32
N TRP A 25 8.43 7.73 -9.97
CA TRP A 25 8.33 7.67 -11.43
C TRP A 25 6.86 7.89 -11.76
N ASP A 26 6.52 9.10 -12.23
CA ASP A 26 5.20 9.55 -12.71
C ASP A 26 4.02 8.58 -12.43
N GLY A 27 3.57 8.52 -11.15
CA GLY A 27 2.44 7.70 -10.71
C GLY A 27 2.77 6.37 -10.01
N CYS A 28 4.04 5.96 -9.93
CA CYS A 28 4.51 4.77 -9.23
C CYS A 28 5.33 5.12 -7.98
N SER A 29 4.99 4.51 -6.84
CA SER A 29 5.71 4.60 -5.56
C SER A 29 6.21 3.22 -5.14
N VAL A 30 7.45 3.13 -4.65
CA VAL A 30 7.99 1.88 -4.12
C VAL A 30 7.86 1.86 -2.60
N LEU A 31 7.19 0.86 -2.07
CA LEU A 31 6.92 0.68 -0.64
C LEU A 31 7.55 -0.61 -0.16
N GLU A 32 8.00 -0.65 1.10
CA GLU A 32 8.28 -1.93 1.74
C GLU A 32 6.96 -2.68 1.96
N LEU A 33 6.98 -4.02 1.87
CA LEU A 33 5.75 -4.80 1.98
C LEU A 33 5.07 -4.58 3.34
N GLU A 34 5.85 -4.46 4.41
CA GLU A 34 5.32 -4.18 5.76
C GLU A 34 4.64 -2.80 5.83
N GLU A 35 5.24 -1.79 5.21
CA GLU A 35 4.70 -0.43 5.12
C GLU A 35 3.41 -0.42 4.29
N PHE A 36 3.39 -1.09 3.14
CA PHE A 36 2.19 -1.23 2.30
C PHE A 36 1.04 -1.91 3.07
N ILE A 37 1.34 -2.95 3.86
CA ILE A 37 0.35 -3.63 4.70
C ILE A 37 -0.23 -2.69 5.76
N GLU A 38 0.61 -1.87 6.40
CA GLU A 38 0.17 -0.89 7.38
C GLU A 38 -0.74 0.17 6.75
N TYR A 39 -0.37 0.71 5.57
CA TYR A 39 -1.19 1.65 4.83
C TYR A 39 -2.53 1.06 4.39
N CYS A 40 -2.57 -0.20 3.94
CA CYS A 40 -3.84 -0.87 3.62
C CYS A 40 -4.74 -1.00 4.86
N LYS A 41 -4.17 -1.37 6.02
CA LYS A 41 -4.92 -1.51 7.29
C LYS A 41 -5.43 -0.18 7.83
N ASN A 42 -4.69 0.90 7.60
CA ASN A 42 -5.07 2.26 8.01
C ASN A 42 -5.99 2.95 7.00
N THR A 43 -6.48 2.24 5.98
CA THR A 43 -7.35 2.76 4.92
C THR A 43 -6.72 3.87 4.07
N SER A 44 -5.39 3.98 4.07
CA SER A 44 -4.63 4.91 3.23
C SER A 44 -4.58 4.47 1.76
N PHE A 45 -4.86 3.19 1.49
CA PHE A 45 -5.04 2.66 0.14
C PHE A 45 -6.38 1.96 0.02
N ILE A 46 -7.10 2.25 -1.07
CA ILE A 46 -8.29 1.52 -1.49
C ILE A 46 -8.15 1.09 -2.96
N ASP A 47 -8.79 0.00 -3.34
CA ASP A 47 -8.69 -0.57 -4.70
C ASP A 47 -9.08 0.41 -5.83
N TYR A 48 -9.88 1.43 -5.51
CA TYR A 48 -10.27 2.46 -6.46
C TYR A 48 -9.15 3.45 -6.78
N ASP A 49 -8.18 3.59 -5.87
CA ASP A 49 -7.06 4.53 -6.02
C ASP A 49 -5.95 3.93 -6.87
N GLY A 50 -5.77 2.61 -6.85
CA GLY A 50 -4.65 2.01 -7.57
C GLY A 50 -4.51 0.52 -7.38
N TYR A 51 -3.38 0.01 -7.86
CA TYR A 51 -2.95 -1.36 -7.66
C TYR A 51 -1.43 -1.42 -7.50
N GLY A 52 -0.96 -2.44 -6.81
CA GLY A 52 0.46 -2.70 -6.63
C GLY A 52 0.95 -3.90 -7.43
N TYR A 53 2.27 -4.05 -7.53
CA TYR A 53 2.93 -5.30 -7.91
C TYR A 53 3.98 -5.69 -6.89
N TYR A 54 4.03 -6.98 -6.56
CA TYR A 54 5.04 -7.55 -5.68
C TYR A 54 6.42 -7.56 -6.34
N SER A 55 7.43 -7.04 -5.65
CA SER A 55 8.80 -7.00 -6.16
C SER A 55 9.85 -7.33 -5.10
N ASN A 56 11.01 -7.79 -5.57
CA ASN A 56 12.21 -7.95 -4.76
C ASN A 56 13.26 -6.85 -5.04
N SER A 57 12.95 -5.94 -5.95
CA SER A 57 13.78 -4.78 -6.30
C SER A 57 13.14 -3.48 -5.83
N LYS A 58 13.97 -2.53 -5.39
CA LYS A 58 13.54 -1.14 -5.19
C LYS A 58 13.52 -0.34 -6.50
N GLU A 59 14.14 -0.88 -7.55
CA GLU A 59 14.25 -0.19 -8.84
C GLU A 59 13.00 -0.46 -9.69
N ILE A 60 12.41 0.60 -10.22
CA ILE A 60 11.38 0.55 -11.27
C ILE A 60 12.11 0.62 -12.61
N SER A 61 11.90 -0.36 -13.49
CA SER A 61 12.41 -0.33 -14.85
C SER A 61 11.26 -0.03 -15.81
N GLU A 62 11.46 0.93 -16.72
CA GLU A 62 10.46 1.36 -17.70
C GLU A 62 10.05 0.24 -18.68
N ASP A 63 10.92 -0.74 -18.88
CA ASP A 63 10.69 -1.91 -19.73
C ASP A 63 10.06 -3.09 -18.96
N TYR A 64 9.86 -2.94 -17.64
CA TYR A 64 9.37 -4.01 -16.79
C TYR A 64 7.84 -4.10 -16.86
N ASN A 65 7.36 -4.99 -17.73
CA ASN A 65 5.98 -5.45 -17.68
C ASN A 65 5.85 -6.45 -16.53
N GLU A 66 5.36 -5.97 -15.38
CA GLU A 66 5.00 -6.81 -14.24
C GLU A 66 3.93 -7.83 -14.66
N PRO A 67 4.11 -9.12 -14.37
CA PRO A 67 3.12 -10.13 -14.70
C PRO A 67 1.87 -9.98 -13.80
N GLU A 68 0.68 -10.19 -14.38
CA GLU A 68 -0.61 -10.01 -13.68
C GLU A 68 -0.73 -10.85 -12.39
N GLU A 69 0.00 -11.96 -12.30
CA GLU A 69 0.05 -12.83 -11.11
C GLU A 69 0.74 -12.20 -9.89
N LEU A 70 1.54 -11.15 -10.08
CA LEU A 70 2.18 -10.38 -9.01
C LEU A 70 1.38 -9.16 -8.60
N LYS A 71 0.26 -8.90 -9.28
CA LYS A 71 -0.61 -7.78 -8.94
C LYS A 71 -1.24 -8.00 -7.57
N VAL A 72 -1.32 -6.92 -6.81
CA VAL A 72 -1.89 -6.92 -5.47
C VAL A 72 -2.81 -5.73 -5.27
N TRP A 73 -3.97 -5.99 -4.68
CA TRP A 73 -4.95 -4.97 -4.32
C TRP A 73 -4.98 -4.75 -2.81
N PRO A 74 -5.26 -3.52 -2.32
CA PRO A 74 -5.44 -3.27 -0.90
C PRO A 74 -6.47 -4.19 -0.23
N SER A 75 -7.57 -4.53 -0.90
CA SER A 75 -8.58 -5.46 -0.40
C SER A 75 -8.03 -6.88 -0.16
N GLU A 76 -7.11 -7.35 -0.99
CA GLU A 76 -6.46 -8.65 -0.80
C GLU A 76 -5.59 -8.67 0.46
N ILE A 77 -4.90 -7.56 0.74
CA ILE A 77 -4.15 -7.40 1.99
C ILE A 77 -5.09 -7.41 3.20
N CYS A 78 -6.22 -6.70 3.11
CA CYS A 78 -7.25 -6.68 4.16
C CYS A 78 -7.87 -8.07 4.40
N ASP A 79 -8.00 -8.88 3.35
CA ASP A 79 -8.42 -10.28 3.41
C ASP A 79 -7.32 -11.22 3.98
N GLY A 80 -6.11 -10.71 4.23
CA GLY A 80 -4.96 -11.49 4.69
C GLY A 80 -4.25 -12.28 3.59
N LYS A 81 -4.54 -12.01 2.31
CA LYS A 81 -3.89 -12.64 1.14
C LYS A 81 -2.59 -11.92 0.83
N ILE A 82 -1.56 -12.20 1.63
CA ILE A 82 -0.26 -11.52 1.55
C ILE A 82 0.81 -12.49 1.05
N ASN A 83 1.55 -12.11 0.00
CA ASN A 83 2.67 -12.88 -0.51
C ASN A 83 4.01 -12.44 0.10
N TYR A 84 4.40 -13.07 1.22
CA TYR A 84 5.65 -12.77 1.94
C TYR A 84 6.94 -13.23 1.22
N ASN A 85 6.86 -13.77 0.02
CA ASN A 85 8.06 -14.09 -0.79
C ASN A 85 8.70 -12.84 -1.42
N TYR A 86 8.06 -11.68 -1.26
CA TYR A 86 8.48 -10.40 -1.82
C TYR A 86 8.71 -9.39 -0.70
N LYS A 87 9.57 -8.41 -0.98
CA LYS A 87 9.98 -7.39 0.01
C LYS A 87 9.36 -6.04 -0.23
N TYR A 88 8.96 -5.76 -1.47
CA TYR A 88 8.48 -4.45 -1.89
C TYR A 88 7.17 -4.57 -2.65
N VAL A 89 6.45 -3.46 -2.71
CA VAL A 89 5.30 -3.26 -3.57
C VAL A 89 5.55 -2.01 -4.41
N HIS A 90 5.47 -2.14 -5.73
CA HIS A 90 5.45 -1.01 -6.65
C HIS A 90 3.99 -0.61 -6.82
N TRP A 91 3.59 0.48 -6.16
CA TRP A 91 2.23 0.99 -6.11
C TRP A 91 1.97 2.00 -7.21
N TYR A 92 0.96 1.73 -8.04
CA TYR A 92 0.56 2.59 -9.14
C TYR A 92 -0.78 3.26 -8.81
N ASN A 93 -0.74 4.57 -8.63
CA ASN A 93 -1.94 5.39 -8.41
C ASN A 93 -2.62 5.68 -9.77
N ARG A 94 -3.95 5.65 -9.83
CA ARG A 94 -4.74 5.72 -11.07
C ARG A 94 -5.44 7.05 -11.26
#